data_AF-A0A956S8W0-F1
#
_entry.id   AF-A0A956S8W0-F1
#
_cell.length_a   1.000
_cell.length_b   1.000
_cell.length_c   1.000
_cell.angle_alpha   90.00
_cell.angle_beta   90.00
_cell.angle_gamma   90.00
#
_symmetry.space_group_name_H-M   'P 1'
#
loop_
_entity.id
_entity.type
_entity.pdbx_description
1 polymer ?
#
loop_
_entity_poly.entity_id
_entity_poly.type
_entity_poly.pdbx_seq_one_letter_code
_entity_poly.pdbx_strand_id
1 'polypeptide(L)'
;MTRHRTVSIALACVLVLLGPSLVAAKMLVPMDLTQKNHLKAYGLAFWSLTQGSNVEWLLNYRGGAFLMEDLEILRRRAVIMGVTFEEISPGNEASIRKEIESENMEAVLLEKPPRVAIYTPPDKQPWDDAVTLALTYAEVPYDTIWDEDVLDGRLSEYDWLHL
;
A
#
# COMPACT_ATOMS: atom_id res chain seq x y z
N MET A 1 17.28 41.70 52.87
CA MET A 1 17.76 41.59 51.47
C MET A 1 18.19 40.15 51.25
N THR A 2 17.30 39.30 50.72
CA THR A 2 17.23 38.83 49.31
C THR A 2 18.18 37.68 48.97
N ARG A 3 17.64 36.46 48.82
CA ARG A 3 17.77 35.58 47.62
C ARG A 3 17.31 34.13 47.91
N HIS A 4 16.01 33.88 47.77
CA HIS A 4 15.46 32.54 47.53
C HIS A 4 14.35 32.65 46.48
N ARG A 5 14.70 32.88 45.20
CA ARG A 5 13.69 32.94 44.11
C ARG A 5 14.14 32.41 42.75
N THR A 6 15.32 31.79 42.61
CA THR A 6 15.85 31.43 41.28
C THR A 6 15.77 29.95 40.90
N VAL A 7 15.37 29.04 41.81
CA VAL A 7 15.37 27.59 41.49
C VAL A 7 14.02 27.10 40.95
N SER A 8 12.90 27.77 41.24
CA SER A 8 11.57 27.30 40.84
C SER A 8 11.18 27.60 39.38
N ILE A 9 11.94 28.43 38.66
CA ILE A 9 11.62 28.80 37.27
C ILE A 9 12.20 27.79 36.27
N ALA A 10 13.30 27.10 36.61
CA ALA A 10 13.91 26.11 35.73
C ALA A 10 13.08 24.82 35.59
N LEU A 11 12.27 24.47 36.60
CA LEU A 11 11.43 23.27 36.57
C LEU A 11 10.14 23.44 35.74
N ALA A 12 9.68 24.68 35.55
CA ALA A 12 8.48 24.99 34.77
C ALA A 12 8.71 24.93 33.24
N CYS A 13 9.97 24.99 32.77
CA CYS A 13 10.30 24.94 31.34
C CYS A 13 10.50 23.51 30.79
N VAL A 14 10.55 22.48 31.64
CA VAL A 14 10.79 21.09 31.20
C VAL A 14 9.48 20.34 30.89
N LEU A 15 8.32 20.88 31.26
CA LEU A 15 7.03 20.15 31.19
C LEU A 15 6.21 20.31 29.89
N VAL A 16 6.71 20.98 28.85
CA VAL A 16 5.89 21.42 27.69
C VAL A 16 6.27 20.75 26.35
N LEU A 17 6.93 19.58 26.36
CA LEU A 17 7.29 18.88 25.11
C LEU A 17 6.60 17.51 24.89
N LEU A 18 5.63 17.14 25.73
CA LEU A 18 4.72 16.03 25.43
C LEU A 18 3.57 16.54 24.55
N GLY A 19 3.89 16.97 23.32
CA GLY A 19 2.87 17.09 22.28
C GLY A 19 2.28 15.72 21.98
N PRO A 20 0.97 15.60 21.67
CA PRO A 20 0.40 14.32 21.30
C PRO A 20 1.20 13.74 20.13
N SER A 21 1.61 12.47 20.24
CA SER A 21 2.16 11.73 19.12
C SER A 21 1.12 11.74 18.01
N LEU A 22 1.45 12.38 16.88
CA LEU A 22 0.63 12.32 15.67
C LEU A 22 0.68 10.88 15.16
N VAL A 23 -0.26 10.05 15.60
CA VAL A 23 -0.51 8.75 14.97
C VAL A 23 -1.10 9.07 13.60
N ALA A 24 -0.40 8.67 12.55
CA ALA A 24 -0.90 8.82 11.19
C ALA A 24 -2.19 8.00 11.05
N ALA A 25 -3.28 8.65 10.65
CA ALA A 25 -4.52 7.95 10.35
C ALA A 25 -4.28 6.95 9.21
N LYS A 26 -4.97 5.81 9.28
CA LYS A 26 -4.87 4.74 8.28
C LYS A 26 -6.22 4.50 7.62
N MET A 27 -6.18 4.11 6.36
CA MET A 27 -7.32 3.61 5.63
C MET A 27 -7.09 2.14 5.26
N LEU A 28 -8.13 1.33 5.40
CA LEU A 28 -8.13 -0.07 4.97
C LEU A 28 -8.88 -0.19 3.65
N VAL A 29 -8.25 -0.80 2.67
CA VAL A 29 -8.88 -1.21 1.41
C VAL A 29 -9.17 -2.71 1.54
N PRO A 30 -10.41 -3.11 1.88
CA PRO A 30 -10.73 -4.52 2.03
C PRO A 30 -10.67 -5.24 0.68
N MET A 31 -10.39 -6.53 0.71
CA MET A 31 -10.34 -7.39 -0.48
C MET A 31 -11.30 -8.59 -0.38
N ASP A 32 -12.15 -8.61 0.65
CA ASP A 32 -13.26 -9.55 0.80
C ASP A 32 -14.46 -9.14 -0.09
N LEU A 33 -15.62 -9.75 0.15
CA LEU A 33 -16.85 -9.53 -0.64
C LEU A 33 -17.43 -8.11 -0.53
N THR A 34 -16.94 -7.27 0.38
CA THR A 34 -17.39 -5.87 0.52
C THR A 34 -16.73 -4.92 -0.48
N GLN A 35 -15.66 -5.36 -1.12
CA GLN A 35 -14.95 -4.56 -2.11
C GLN A 35 -15.74 -4.48 -3.42
N LYS A 36 -15.94 -3.25 -3.90
CA LYS A 36 -16.67 -3.00 -5.16
C LYS A 36 -15.81 -3.25 -6.38
N ASN A 37 -14.50 -3.10 -6.27
CA ASN A 37 -13.59 -3.27 -7.39
C ASN A 37 -12.22 -3.80 -6.98
N HIS A 38 -12.08 -5.12 -6.86
CA HIS A 38 -10.84 -5.78 -6.44
C HIS A 38 -9.66 -5.50 -7.37
N LEU A 39 -9.86 -5.54 -8.70
CA LEU A 39 -8.77 -5.30 -9.65
C LEU A 39 -8.25 -3.86 -9.56
N LYS A 40 -9.16 -2.87 -9.46
CA LYS A 40 -8.75 -1.49 -9.23
C LYS A 40 -8.12 -1.26 -7.86
N ALA A 41 -8.39 -2.10 -6.86
CA ALA A 41 -7.75 -1.98 -5.55
C ALA A 41 -6.24 -2.28 -5.61
N TYR A 42 -5.82 -3.28 -6.40
CA TYR A 42 -4.40 -3.49 -6.72
C TYR A 42 -3.80 -2.28 -7.45
N GLY A 43 -4.55 -1.71 -8.39
CA GLY A 43 -4.18 -0.47 -9.08
C GLY A 43 -3.96 0.72 -8.15
N LEU A 44 -4.85 0.88 -7.17
CA LEU A 44 -4.75 1.92 -6.14
C LEU A 44 -3.51 1.72 -5.26
N ALA A 45 -3.25 0.48 -4.83
CA ALA A 45 -2.05 0.14 -4.05
C ALA A 45 -0.78 0.43 -4.85
N PHE A 46 -0.71 -0.02 -6.10
CA PHE A 46 0.40 0.28 -7.01
C PHE A 46 0.58 1.79 -7.16
N TRP A 47 -0.49 2.52 -7.45
CA TRP A 47 -0.44 3.96 -7.62
C TRP A 47 0.05 4.67 -6.36
N SER A 48 -0.37 4.26 -5.16
CA SER A 48 0.15 4.78 -3.89
C SER A 48 1.67 4.64 -3.77
N LEU A 49 2.20 3.47 -4.14
CA LEU A 49 3.65 3.23 -4.15
C LEU A 49 4.36 4.17 -5.15
N THR A 50 3.76 4.47 -6.30
CA THR A 50 4.34 5.46 -7.25
C THR A 50 4.36 6.88 -6.69
N GLN A 51 3.50 7.21 -5.71
CA GLN A 51 3.51 8.50 -5.01
C GLN A 51 4.54 8.53 -3.87
N GLY A 52 5.29 7.45 -3.64
CA GLY A 52 6.25 7.32 -2.56
C GLY A 52 5.63 6.98 -1.20
N SER A 53 4.34 6.60 -1.17
CA SER A 53 3.66 6.16 0.05
C SER A 53 3.78 4.65 0.22
N ASN A 54 4.10 4.20 1.42
CA ASN A 54 4.15 2.78 1.76
C ASN A 54 2.74 2.17 1.80
N VAL A 55 2.65 0.89 1.47
CA VAL A 55 1.44 0.08 1.56
C VAL A 55 1.74 -1.19 2.32
N GLU A 56 0.89 -1.58 3.25
CA GLU A 56 0.99 -2.89 3.89
C GLU A 56 -0.03 -3.84 3.29
N TRP A 57 0.44 -4.96 2.75
CA TRP A 57 -0.40 -6.03 2.26
C TRP A 57 -0.65 -7.03 3.38
N LEU A 58 -1.90 -7.08 3.84
CA LEU A 58 -2.35 -7.93 4.94
C LEU A 58 -2.79 -9.29 4.39
N LEU A 59 -1.84 -10.19 4.16
CA LEU A 59 -2.05 -11.52 3.62
C LEU A 59 -3.00 -12.32 4.52
N ASN A 60 -3.98 -12.98 3.89
CA ASN A 60 -5.06 -13.74 4.52
C ASN A 60 -5.98 -12.96 5.49
N TYR A 61 -5.74 -11.67 5.71
CA TYR A 61 -6.68 -10.80 6.42
C TYR A 61 -7.66 -10.15 5.42
N ARG A 62 -8.96 -10.37 5.61
CA ARG A 62 -10.04 -9.83 4.75
C ARG A 62 -9.75 -9.92 3.24
N GLY A 63 -9.33 -11.10 2.80
CA GLY A 63 -9.05 -11.39 1.38
C GLY A 63 -7.72 -10.84 0.85
N GLY A 64 -6.78 -10.47 1.72
CA GLY A 64 -5.52 -9.84 1.30
C GLY A 64 -5.63 -8.31 1.25
N ALA A 65 -6.24 -7.70 2.28
CA ALA A 65 -6.52 -6.27 2.32
C ALA A 65 -5.24 -5.40 2.29
N PHE A 66 -5.37 -4.15 1.86
CA PHE A 66 -4.29 -3.18 1.93
C PHE A 66 -4.54 -2.17 3.05
N LEU A 67 -3.54 -1.96 3.90
CA LEU A 67 -3.53 -0.89 4.89
C LEU A 67 -2.60 0.22 4.38
N MET A 68 -3.15 1.43 4.29
CA MET A 68 -2.49 2.57 3.64
C MET A 68 -2.61 3.80 4.54
N GLU A 69 -1.76 4.80 4.33
CA GLU A 69 -1.95 6.09 4.97
C GLU A 69 -3.26 6.74 4.52
N ASP A 70 -3.93 7.39 5.46
CA ASP A 70 -5.20 8.01 5.19
C ASP A 70 -5.04 9.43 4.65
N LEU A 71 -4.61 9.51 3.40
CA LEU A 71 -4.36 10.78 2.70
C LEU A 71 -5.55 11.14 1.82
N GLU A 72 -5.93 12.43 1.80
CA GLU A 72 -7.04 12.90 0.98
C GLU A 72 -6.87 12.55 -0.52
N ILE A 73 -5.63 12.59 -1.01
CA ILE A 73 -5.32 12.24 -2.40
C ILE A 73 -5.61 10.76 -2.70
N LEU A 74 -5.32 9.86 -1.75
CA LEU A 74 -5.58 8.42 -1.87
C LEU A 74 -7.08 8.15 -1.79
N ARG A 75 -7.82 8.80 -0.87
CA ARG A 75 -9.29 8.70 -0.81
C ARG A 75 -9.96 9.12 -2.10
N ARG A 76 -9.57 10.29 -2.65
CA ARG A 76 -10.12 10.80 -3.91
C ARG A 76 -9.83 9.84 -5.06
N ARG A 77 -8.60 9.30 -5.14
CA ARG A 77 -8.23 8.30 -6.16
C ARG A 77 -9.04 7.02 -6.00
N ALA A 78 -9.21 6.52 -4.78
CA ALA A 78 -10.05 5.35 -4.50
C ALA A 78 -11.47 5.58 -5.02
N VAL A 79 -12.11 6.70 -4.69
CA VAL A 79 -13.45 7.03 -5.20
C VAL A 79 -13.51 7.04 -6.73
N ILE A 80 -12.54 7.68 -7.40
CA ILE A 80 -12.46 7.71 -8.88
C ILE A 80 -12.34 6.31 -9.47
N MET A 81 -11.59 5.43 -8.81
CA MET A 81 -11.34 4.05 -9.27
C MET A 81 -12.46 3.07 -8.89
N GLY A 82 -13.52 3.49 -8.20
CA GLY A 82 -14.55 2.58 -7.67
C GLY A 82 -14.07 1.75 -6.47
N VAL A 83 -13.03 2.26 -5.82
CA VAL A 83 -12.35 1.88 -4.58
C VAL A 83 -13.19 1.78 -3.30
N THR A 84 -13.63 0.64 -2.77
CA THR A 84 -14.13 0.64 -1.37
C THR A 84 -12.96 0.80 -0.40
N PHE A 85 -13.07 1.70 0.57
CA PHE A 85 -12.14 1.84 1.68
C PHE A 85 -12.86 2.20 2.99
N GLU A 86 -12.19 1.95 4.10
CA GLU A 86 -12.68 2.18 5.47
C GLU A 86 -11.64 3.00 6.26
N GLU A 87 -12.10 3.97 7.04
CA GLU A 87 -11.23 4.70 7.97
C GLU A 87 -10.94 3.84 9.20
N ILE A 88 -9.67 3.76 9.60
CA ILE A 88 -9.21 2.92 10.70
C ILE A 88 -8.77 3.79 11.86
N SER A 89 -9.44 3.62 13.01
CA SER A 89 -8.99 4.21 14.27
C SER A 89 -7.75 3.47 14.80
N PRO A 90 -6.91 4.09 15.63
CA PRO A 90 -5.75 3.40 16.23
C PRO A 90 -6.12 2.14 17.02
N GLY A 91 -7.31 2.11 17.65
CA GLY A 91 -7.81 0.93 18.37
C GLY A 91 -8.22 -0.21 17.43
N ASN A 92 -8.80 0.12 16.27
CA ASN A 92 -9.11 -0.86 15.24
C ASN A 92 -7.82 -1.40 14.62
N GLU A 93 -6.84 -0.54 14.31
CA GLU A 93 -5.54 -0.98 13.79
C GLU A 93 -4.88 -1.96 14.76
N ALA A 94 -4.80 -1.63 16.06
CA ALA A 94 -4.24 -2.53 17.07
C ALA A 94 -4.98 -3.89 17.13
N SER A 95 -6.30 -3.89 16.93
CA SER A 95 -7.08 -5.13 16.88
C SER A 95 -6.76 -5.96 15.64
N ILE A 96 -6.61 -5.32 14.47
CA ILE A 96 -6.19 -5.96 13.22
C ILE A 96 -4.82 -6.60 13.39
N ARG A 97 -3.85 -5.85 13.94
CA ARG A 97 -2.49 -6.35 14.21
C ARG A 97 -2.51 -7.60 15.09
N LYS A 98 -3.28 -7.55 16.18
CA LYS A 98 -3.41 -8.67 17.11
C LYS A 98 -4.03 -9.90 16.43
N GLU A 99 -5.05 -9.71 15.59
CA GLU A 99 -5.66 -10.81 14.84
C GLU A 99 -4.65 -11.45 13.88
N ILE A 100 -3.90 -10.63 13.14
CA ILE A 100 -2.87 -11.09 12.21
C ILE A 100 -1.79 -11.91 12.93
N GLU A 101 -1.32 -11.45 14.09
CA GLU A 101 -0.32 -12.17 14.89
C GLU A 101 -0.81 -13.49 15.47
N SER A 102 -2.12 -13.62 15.71
CA SER A 102 -2.71 -14.81 16.35
C SER A 102 -3.15 -15.91 15.37
N GLU A 103 -3.29 -15.58 14.09
CA GLU A 103 -3.85 -16.46 13.06
C GLU A 103 -2.85 -16.70 11.92
N ASN A 104 -3.21 -17.51 10.93
CA ASN A 104 -2.37 -17.78 9.74
C ASN A 104 -2.41 -16.60 8.74
N MET A 105 -1.96 -15.43 9.18
CA MET A 105 -1.95 -14.18 8.44
C MET A 105 -0.58 -13.51 8.52
N GLU A 106 -0.31 -12.56 7.64
CA GLU A 106 0.97 -11.84 7.59
C GLU A 106 0.78 -10.41 7.10
N ALA A 107 1.56 -9.47 7.62
CA ALA A 107 1.61 -8.10 7.11
C ALA A 107 2.94 -7.87 6.39
N VAL A 108 2.87 -7.66 5.07
CA VAL A 108 4.05 -7.41 4.23
C VAL A 108 4.11 -5.94 3.87
N LEU A 109 5.22 -5.28 4.21
CA LEU A 109 5.45 -3.88 3.83
C LEU A 109 5.93 -3.78 2.38
N LEU A 110 5.24 -2.96 1.60
CA LEU A 110 5.59 -2.60 0.23
C LEU A 110 6.03 -1.13 0.20
N GLU A 111 7.24 -0.89 -0.30
CA GLU A 111 7.88 0.43 -0.29
C GLU A 111 8.10 1.01 -1.71
N LYS A 112 8.12 0.15 -2.73
CA LYS A 112 8.31 0.55 -4.13
C LYS A 112 7.35 -0.20 -5.05
N PRO A 113 6.89 0.43 -6.15
CA PRO A 113 6.12 -0.27 -7.18
C PRO A 113 7.03 -1.28 -7.91
N PRO A 114 6.60 -2.53 -8.12
CA PRO A 114 7.38 -3.52 -8.87
C PRO A 114 7.39 -3.20 -10.37
N ARG A 115 8.51 -3.45 -11.05
CA ARG A 115 8.56 -3.49 -12.51
C ARG A 115 8.00 -4.83 -12.99
N VAL A 116 6.96 -4.80 -13.82
CA VAL A 116 6.24 -5.98 -14.31
C VAL A 116 6.56 -6.23 -15.78
N ALA A 117 6.85 -7.49 -16.12
CA ALA A 117 6.94 -7.97 -17.49
C ALA A 117 5.93 -9.09 -17.76
N ILE A 118 5.41 -9.10 -18.98
CA ILE A 118 4.57 -10.16 -19.54
C ILE A 118 5.35 -10.80 -20.68
N TYR A 119 5.65 -12.08 -20.56
CA TYR A 119 6.23 -12.86 -21.63
C TYR A 119 5.16 -13.16 -22.66
N THR A 120 5.33 -12.70 -23.90
CA THR A 120 4.27 -12.80 -24.92
C THR A 120 4.85 -12.83 -26.33
N PRO A 121 4.45 -13.81 -27.18
CA PRO A 121 4.93 -13.86 -28.55
C PRO A 121 4.36 -12.70 -29.37
N PRO A 122 5.08 -12.23 -30.40
CA PRO A 122 4.67 -11.07 -31.21
C PRO A 122 3.27 -11.17 -31.82
N ASP A 123 2.80 -12.39 -32.09
CA ASP A 123 1.54 -12.65 -32.79
C ASP A 123 0.34 -12.83 -31.84
N LYS A 124 0.53 -12.82 -30.51
CA LYS A 124 -0.54 -13.04 -29.52
C LYS A 124 -1.37 -11.77 -29.34
N GLN A 125 -2.70 -11.91 -29.30
CA GLN A 125 -3.58 -10.76 -29.12
C GLN A 125 -3.72 -10.40 -27.63
N PRO A 126 -3.78 -9.11 -27.24
CA PRO A 126 -3.81 -8.71 -25.83
C PRO A 126 -5.00 -9.23 -25.01
N TRP A 127 -6.12 -9.54 -25.66
CA TRP A 127 -7.31 -10.07 -24.99
C TRP A 127 -7.27 -11.58 -24.75
N ASP A 128 -6.27 -12.27 -25.31
CA ASP A 128 -6.07 -13.70 -25.08
C ASP A 128 -5.43 -13.98 -23.72
N ASP A 129 -5.05 -12.93 -22.96
CA ASP A 129 -4.36 -13.04 -21.68
C ASP A 129 -5.11 -12.31 -20.56
N ALA A 130 -5.64 -13.08 -19.61
CA ALA A 130 -6.44 -12.54 -18.51
C ALA A 130 -5.62 -11.62 -17.58
N VAL A 131 -4.32 -11.86 -17.42
CA VAL A 131 -3.44 -11.04 -16.58
C VAL A 131 -3.20 -9.69 -17.23
N THR A 132 -2.93 -9.69 -18.53
CA THR A 132 -2.78 -8.47 -19.35
C THR A 132 -4.04 -7.60 -19.25
N LEU A 133 -5.23 -8.21 -19.38
CA LEU A 133 -6.50 -7.52 -19.21
C LEU A 133 -6.68 -6.98 -17.78
N ALA A 134 -6.32 -7.77 -16.76
CA ALA A 134 -6.43 -7.38 -15.37
C ALA A 134 -5.52 -6.20 -15.01
N LEU A 135 -4.25 -6.23 -15.44
CA LEU A 135 -3.28 -5.15 -15.21
C LEU A 135 -3.69 -3.87 -15.95
N THR A 136 -4.11 -3.99 -17.21
CA THR A 136 -4.64 -2.86 -17.99
C THR A 136 -5.84 -2.25 -17.28
N TYR A 137 -6.79 -3.08 -16.86
CA TYR A 137 -7.96 -2.60 -16.12
C TYR A 137 -7.59 -1.98 -14.78
N ALA A 138 -6.60 -2.53 -14.07
CA ALA A 138 -6.09 -1.98 -12.82
C ALA A 138 -5.26 -0.69 -13.00
N GLU A 139 -4.93 -0.30 -14.24
CA GLU A 139 -4.00 0.79 -14.56
C GLU A 139 -2.58 0.54 -14.00
N VAL A 140 -2.15 -0.73 -13.97
CA VAL A 140 -0.78 -1.13 -13.61
C VAL A 140 0.05 -1.27 -14.88
N PRO A 141 1.14 -0.50 -15.06
CA PRO A 141 1.99 -0.59 -16.24
C PRO A 141 2.79 -1.90 -16.23
N TYR A 142 3.01 -2.44 -17.42
CA TYR A 142 3.84 -3.61 -17.66
C TYR A 142 4.49 -3.50 -19.04
N ASP A 143 5.62 -4.16 -19.20
CA ASP A 143 6.28 -4.33 -20.49
C ASP A 143 5.98 -5.72 -21.05
N THR A 144 5.96 -5.85 -22.37
CA THR A 144 5.94 -7.16 -23.03
C THR A 144 7.35 -7.52 -23.47
N ILE A 145 7.78 -8.75 -23.20
CA ILE A 145 9.09 -9.27 -23.60
C ILE A 145 8.95 -10.61 -24.32
N TRP A 146 9.90 -10.94 -25.18
CA TRP A 146 9.96 -12.23 -25.88
C TRP A 146 11.37 -12.86 -25.84
N ASP A 147 11.56 -13.98 -26.53
CA ASP A 147 12.81 -14.75 -26.59
C ASP A 147 14.05 -13.87 -26.79
N GLU A 148 14.02 -12.93 -27.73
CA GLU A 148 15.16 -12.05 -28.03
C GLU A 148 15.54 -11.19 -26.80
N ASP A 149 14.55 -10.59 -26.15
CA ASP A 149 14.76 -9.77 -24.94
C ASP A 149 15.32 -10.59 -23.77
N VAL A 150 14.83 -11.83 -23.63
CA VAL A 150 15.28 -12.76 -22.58
C VAL A 150 16.73 -13.17 -22.83
N LEU A 151 17.08 -13.51 -24.07
CA LEU A 151 18.44 -13.87 -24.48
C LEU A 151 19.41 -12.70 -24.32
N ASP A 152 18.93 -11.47 -24.50
CA ASP A 152 19.68 -10.23 -24.27
C ASP A 152 19.80 -9.85 -22.78
N GLY A 153 19.20 -10.63 -21.87
CA GLY A 153 19.35 -10.47 -20.42
C GLY A 153 18.39 -9.46 -19.77
N ARG A 154 17.36 -8.98 -20.51
CA ARG A 154 16.40 -7.98 -20.04
C ARG A 154 15.53 -8.45 -18.86
N LEU A 155 15.47 -9.76 -18.59
CA LEU A 155 14.75 -10.30 -17.42
C LEU A 155 15.21 -9.68 -16.09
N SER A 156 16.49 -9.34 -15.97
CA SER A 156 17.07 -8.75 -14.76
C SER A 156 16.51 -7.36 -14.41
N GLU A 157 15.79 -6.73 -15.33
CA GLU A 157 15.18 -5.42 -15.15
C GLU A 157 13.84 -5.43 -14.40
N TYR A 158 13.23 -6.60 -14.25
CA TYR A 158 11.86 -6.74 -13.76
C TYR A 158 11.81 -7.44 -12.40
N ASP A 159 10.91 -6.98 -11.52
CA ASP A 159 10.68 -7.59 -10.22
C ASP A 159 9.66 -8.75 -10.30
N TRP A 160 8.80 -8.77 -11.32
CA TRP A 160 7.80 -9.82 -11.54
C TRP A 160 7.60 -10.13 -13.03
N LEU A 161 7.41 -11.42 -13.34
CA LEU A 161 7.22 -11.94 -14.69
C LEU A 161 5.97 -12.83 -14.75
N HIS A 162 5.11 -12.59 -15.73
CA HIS A 162 4.00 -13.48 -16.11
C HIS A 162 4.34 -14.21 -17.42
N LEU A 163 3.93 -15.47 -17.57
CA LEU A 163 4.25 -16.37 -18.70
C LEU A 163 3.01 -16.78 -19.50
#